data_AF-A0A7Y4RRW0-F1
#
_entry.id   AF-A0A7Y4RRW0-F1
#
_cell.length_a   1.000
_cell.length_b   1.000
_cell.length_c   1.000
_cell.angle_alpha   90.00
_cell.angle_beta   90.00
_cell.angle_gamma   90.00
#
_symmetry.space_group_name_H-M   'P 1'
#
loop_
_entity.id
_entity.type
_entity.pdbx_description
1 polymer ?
#
loop_
_entity_poly.entity_id
_entity_poly.type
_entity_poly.pdbx_seq_one_letter_code
_entity_poly.pdbx_strand_id
1 'polypeptide(L)'
;MSLNTLNRYALAVELLSLKPRISIVAKETGLSPAILRKAFVEMHQRSPSSGPIRTSPQFMSKSFSKFKEATLCAVFFRLENRRHCARRVINGYRRYCSYIKSVSNAYPLLDFSDAWTISKWLDVGVLKLVRCSHCRSAKLINNELEHNVCCVCKS
;
A
#
# COMPACT_ATOMS: atom_id res chain seq x y z
N MET A 1 30.10 -9.76 7.20
CA MET A 1 28.86 -9.15 6.66
C MET A 1 28.41 -8.06 7.63
N SER A 2 28.13 -6.83 7.17
CA SER A 2 27.77 -5.72 8.09
C SER A 2 26.31 -5.79 8.56
N LEU A 3 26.02 -5.20 9.72
CA LEU A 3 24.66 -5.13 10.29
C LEU A 3 23.66 -4.45 9.33
N ASN A 4 24.11 -3.42 8.60
CA ASN A 4 23.30 -2.74 7.61
C ASN A 4 22.92 -3.69 6.46
N THR A 5 23.87 -4.48 5.95
CA THR A 5 23.59 -5.50 4.94
C THR A 5 22.57 -6.51 5.46
N LEU A 6 22.74 -7.04 6.68
CA LEU A 6 21.76 -7.98 7.26
C LEU A 6 20.35 -7.38 7.33
N ASN A 7 20.22 -6.12 7.78
CA ASN A 7 18.93 -5.44 7.85
C ASN A 7 18.25 -5.29 6.48
N ARG A 8 19.02 -5.01 5.43
CA ARG A 8 18.51 -4.88 4.05
C ARG A 8 17.98 -6.22 3.51
N TYR A 9 18.69 -7.32 3.75
CA TYR A 9 18.23 -8.66 3.37
C TYR A 9 17.02 -9.11 4.19
N ALA A 10 17.00 -8.86 5.50
CA ALA A 10 15.85 -9.16 6.34
C ALA A 10 14.59 -8.41 5.88
N LEU A 11 14.72 -7.11 5.56
CA LEU A 11 13.63 -6.32 4.98
C LEU A 11 13.19 -6.86 3.61
N ALA A 12 14.13 -7.31 2.77
CA ALA A 12 13.81 -7.90 1.48
C ALA A 12 12.95 -9.15 1.62
N VAL A 13 13.33 -10.07 2.52
CA VAL A 13 12.55 -11.30 2.79
C VAL A 13 11.14 -10.94 3.27
N GLU A 14 11.03 -9.98 4.19
CA GLU A 14 9.73 -9.52 4.70
C GLU A 14 8.86 -8.95 3.59
N LEU A 15 9.40 -8.07 2.74
CA LEU A 15 8.68 -7.51 1.60
C LEU A 15 8.30 -8.59 0.60
N LEU A 16 9.23 -9.48 0.20
CA LEU A 16 8.96 -10.53 -0.77
C LEU A 16 7.84 -11.47 -0.33
N SER A 17 7.67 -11.71 0.97
CA SER A 17 6.54 -12.50 1.51
C SER A 17 5.17 -11.92 1.14
N LEU A 18 5.08 -10.59 0.98
CA LEU A 18 3.87 -9.85 0.61
C LEU A 18 3.63 -9.79 -0.91
N LYS A 19 4.48 -10.48 -1.69
CA LYS A 19 4.43 -10.59 -3.15
C LYS A 19 4.39 -9.24 -3.92
N PRO A 20 5.17 -8.22 -3.53
CA PRO A 20 5.23 -6.93 -4.22
C PRO A 20 5.88 -7.04 -5.60
N ARG A 21 5.76 -5.97 -6.38
CA ARG A 21 6.64 -5.75 -7.54
C ARG A 21 8.11 -5.68 -7.08
N ILE A 22 9.00 -6.35 -7.80
CA ILE A 22 10.44 -6.38 -7.47
C ILE A 22 11.05 -4.97 -7.42
N SER A 23 10.59 -4.05 -8.26
CA SER A 23 11.03 -2.65 -8.25
C SER A 23 10.79 -1.94 -6.91
N ILE A 24 9.72 -2.30 -6.20
CA ILE A 24 9.43 -1.77 -4.86
C ILE A 24 10.45 -2.31 -3.86
N VAL A 25 10.73 -3.61 -3.89
CA VAL A 25 11.71 -4.23 -2.98
C VAL A 25 13.10 -3.68 -3.23
N ALA A 26 13.49 -3.53 -4.50
CA ALA A 26 14.76 -2.91 -4.87
C ALA A 26 14.87 -1.47 -4.36
N LYS A 27 13.79 -0.68 -4.45
CA LYS A 27 13.76 0.70 -3.95
C LYS A 27 13.88 0.79 -2.43
N GLU A 28 13.21 -0.07 -1.69
CA GLU A 28 13.20 -0.02 -0.21
C GLU A 28 14.45 -0.66 0.42
N THR A 29 15.13 -1.57 -0.30
CA THR A 29 16.29 -2.31 0.24
C THR A 29 17.61 -1.96 -0.44
N GLY A 30 17.59 -1.30 -1.60
CA GLY A 30 18.76 -1.04 -2.45
C GLY A 30 19.42 -2.29 -3.04
N LEU A 31 18.83 -3.48 -2.88
CA LEU A 31 19.39 -4.73 -3.43
C LEU A 31 19.11 -4.81 -4.93
N SER A 32 19.97 -5.54 -5.65
CA SER A 32 19.82 -5.66 -7.11
C SER A 32 18.54 -6.43 -7.49
N PRO A 33 17.82 -6.01 -8.54
CA PRO A 33 16.64 -6.73 -9.01
C PRO A 33 16.91 -8.20 -9.36
N ALA A 34 18.13 -8.53 -9.81
CA ALA A 34 18.53 -9.90 -10.14
C ALA A 34 18.48 -10.83 -8.91
N ILE A 35 19.09 -10.41 -7.79
CA ILE A 35 19.08 -11.17 -6.53
C ILE A 35 17.64 -11.31 -6.01
N LEU A 36 16.87 -10.23 -6.05
CA LEU A 36 15.50 -10.21 -5.57
C LEU A 36 14.55 -11.10 -6.38
N ARG A 37 14.72 -11.15 -7.72
CA ARG A 37 13.95 -12.07 -8.58
C ARG A 37 14.26 -13.53 -8.26
N LYS A 38 15.55 -13.86 -8.09
CA LYS A 38 15.96 -15.22 -7.72
C LYS A 38 15.33 -15.65 -6.40
N ALA A 39 15.45 -14.82 -5.36
CA ALA A 39 14.83 -15.06 -4.06
C ALA A 39 13.30 -15.18 -4.14
N PHE A 40 12.63 -14.36 -4.96
CA PHE A 40 11.19 -14.46 -5.16
C PHE A 40 10.79 -15.83 -5.74
N VAL A 41 11.48 -16.29 -6.77
CA VAL A 41 11.19 -17.57 -7.43
C VAL A 41 11.42 -18.72 -6.45
N GLU A 42 12.49 -18.69 -5.67
CA GLU A 42 12.77 -19.68 -4.63
C GLU A 42 11.65 -19.72 -3.57
N MET A 43 11.17 -18.57 -3.11
CA MET A 43 10.12 -18.47 -2.08
C MET A 43 8.71 -18.85 -2.58
N HIS A 44 8.36 -18.51 -3.82
CA HIS A 44 6.97 -18.59 -4.31
C HIS A 44 6.77 -19.60 -5.44
N GLN A 45 7.85 -20.23 -5.93
CA GLN A 45 7.84 -21.22 -7.01
C GLN A 45 7.18 -20.71 -8.31
N ARG A 46 7.25 -19.39 -8.54
CA ARG A 46 6.71 -18.73 -9.73
C ARG A 46 7.43 -17.40 -9.99
N SER A 47 7.33 -16.93 -11.22
CA SER A 47 7.85 -15.60 -11.59
C SER A 47 7.09 -14.47 -10.88
N PRO A 48 7.78 -13.37 -10.51
CA PRO A 48 7.12 -12.19 -9.96
C PRO A 48 6.22 -11.52 -11.00
N SER A 49 5.24 -10.75 -10.52
CA SER A 49 4.37 -9.98 -11.40
C SER A 49 5.18 -9.01 -12.26
N SER A 50 4.92 -9.02 -13.58
CA SER A 50 5.51 -8.11 -14.55
C SER A 50 4.72 -6.80 -14.63
N GLY A 51 5.35 -5.77 -15.20
CA GLY A 51 4.73 -4.47 -15.46
C GLY A 51 5.12 -3.36 -14.47
N PRO A 52 4.76 -2.11 -14.81
CA PRO A 52 5.14 -0.94 -14.03
C PRO A 52 4.34 -0.83 -12.74
N ILE A 53 4.90 -0.11 -11.76
CA ILE A 53 4.13 0.41 -10.61
C ILE A 53 3.09 1.38 -11.15
N ARG A 54 1.93 1.48 -10.48
CA ARG A 54 0.90 2.44 -10.88
C ARG A 54 1.43 3.86 -10.76
N THR A 55 1.20 4.65 -11.81
CA THR A 55 1.67 6.04 -11.89
C THR A 55 0.58 7.04 -11.54
N SER A 56 -0.69 6.62 -11.48
CA SER A 56 -1.79 7.56 -11.28
C SER A 56 -2.95 7.00 -10.42
N PRO A 57 -3.60 7.85 -9.58
CA PRO A 57 -4.66 7.45 -8.63
C PRO A 57 -5.94 6.83 -9.21
N GLN A 58 -6.23 6.97 -10.51
CA GLN A 58 -7.55 6.62 -11.08
C GLN A 58 -7.90 5.14 -10.96
N PHE A 59 -6.92 4.26 -10.71
CA PHE A 59 -7.20 2.84 -10.47
C PHE A 59 -8.11 2.62 -9.26
N MET A 60 -8.06 3.51 -8.26
CA MET A 60 -8.90 3.47 -7.06
C MET A 60 -10.35 3.82 -7.38
N SER A 61 -10.55 4.72 -8.34
CA SER A 61 -11.87 5.18 -8.78
C SER A 61 -12.58 4.21 -9.75
N LYS A 62 -11.95 3.08 -10.09
CA LYS A 62 -12.56 2.06 -10.99
C LYS A 62 -13.83 1.43 -10.42
N SER A 63 -13.95 1.37 -9.09
CA SER A 63 -15.17 0.92 -8.43
C SER A 63 -15.27 1.52 -7.03
N PHE A 64 -16.50 1.64 -6.54
CA PHE A 64 -16.76 2.12 -5.19
C PHE A 64 -16.04 1.27 -4.12
N SER A 65 -16.02 -0.06 -4.28
CA SER A 65 -15.32 -0.95 -3.35
C SER A 65 -13.81 -0.72 -3.33
N LYS A 66 -13.17 -0.51 -4.50
CA LYS A 66 -11.74 -0.18 -4.55
C LYS A 66 -11.43 1.15 -3.88
N PHE A 67 -12.27 2.15 -4.09
CA PHE A 67 -12.11 3.46 -3.45
C PHE A 67 -12.25 3.37 -1.91
N LYS A 68 -13.22 2.60 -1.42
CA LYS A 68 -13.38 2.32 0.02
C LYS A 68 -12.14 1.64 0.61
N GLU A 69 -11.63 0.60 -0.05
CA GLU A 69 -10.45 -0.12 0.44
C GLU A 69 -9.18 0.74 0.37
N ALA A 70 -9.03 1.59 -0.65
CA ALA A 70 -7.93 2.55 -0.70
C ALA A 70 -7.98 3.56 0.45
N THR A 71 -9.17 4.07 0.76
CA THR A 71 -9.40 4.96 1.91
C THR A 71 -9.03 4.25 3.21
N LEU A 72 -9.48 3.01 3.39
CA LEU A 72 -9.19 2.21 4.58
C LEU A 72 -7.69 1.92 4.72
N CYS A 73 -7.03 1.54 3.63
CA CYS A 73 -5.58 1.32 3.60
C CYS A 73 -4.82 2.59 4.02
N ALA A 74 -5.22 3.75 3.49
CA ALA A 74 -4.69 5.05 3.89
C ALA A 74 -4.90 5.38 5.38
N VAL A 75 -6.06 5.03 5.95
CA VAL A 75 -6.33 5.16 7.39
C VAL A 75 -5.34 4.31 8.19
N PHE A 76 -5.16 3.03 7.86
CA PHE A 76 -4.23 2.16 8.58
C PHE A 76 -2.78 2.64 8.50
N PHE A 77 -2.36 3.25 7.39
CA PHE A 77 -1.04 3.88 7.32
C PHE A 77 -0.87 5.08 8.25
N ARG A 78 -1.92 5.91 8.41
CA ARG A 78 -1.86 7.05 9.32
C ARG A 78 -1.85 6.66 10.80
N LEU A 79 -2.36 5.48 11.15
CA LEU A 79 -2.32 4.96 12.52
C LEU A 79 -0.93 4.49 12.93
N GLU A 80 -0.02 4.26 11.98
CA GLU A 80 1.34 3.84 12.29
C GLU A 80 2.24 5.06 12.54
N ASN A 81 2.62 5.28 13.81
CA ASN A 81 3.41 6.42 14.27
C ASN A 81 4.87 6.46 13.77
N ARG A 82 5.33 5.44 13.03
CA ARG A 82 6.71 5.38 12.54
C ARG A 82 6.90 6.39 11.41
N ARG A 83 7.98 7.19 11.43
CA ARG A 83 8.29 8.08 10.30
C ARG A 83 8.75 7.25 9.09
N HIS A 84 8.07 7.44 7.97
CA HIS A 84 8.43 7.08 6.58
C HIS A 84 9.40 5.90 6.40
N CYS A 85 8.98 4.69 6.79
CA CYS A 85 9.77 3.49 6.58
C CYS A 85 8.95 2.37 5.92
N ALA A 86 9.61 1.48 5.19
CA ALA A 86 8.97 0.30 4.59
C ALA A 86 8.15 -0.51 5.62
N ARG A 87 8.66 -0.62 6.85
CA ARG A 87 7.96 -1.30 7.96
C ARG A 87 6.62 -0.66 8.33
N ARG A 88 6.47 0.67 8.19
CA ARG A 88 5.17 1.35 8.37
C ARG A 88 4.15 0.83 7.35
N VAL A 89 4.57 0.72 6.09
CA VAL A 89 3.72 0.25 5.00
C VAL A 89 3.38 -1.23 5.18
N ILE A 90 4.36 -2.05 5.57
CA ILE A 90 4.14 -3.47 5.90
C ILE A 90 3.10 -3.64 7.00
N ASN A 91 3.25 -2.93 8.11
CA ASN A 91 2.32 -3.01 9.23
C ASN A 91 0.92 -2.54 8.86
N GLY A 92 0.81 -1.35 8.22
CA GLY A 92 -0.48 -0.81 7.81
C GLY A 92 -1.19 -1.71 6.80
N TYR A 93 -0.46 -2.31 5.85
CA TYR A 93 -1.03 -3.26 4.90
C TYR A 93 -1.53 -4.53 5.59
N ARG A 94 -0.73 -5.13 6.50
CA ARG A 94 -1.16 -6.31 7.26
C ARG A 94 -2.42 -6.04 8.07
N ARG A 95 -2.51 -4.90 8.76
CA ARG A 95 -3.72 -4.48 9.51
C ARG A 95 -4.93 -4.32 8.60
N TYR A 96 -4.75 -3.68 7.44
CA TYR A 96 -5.79 -3.56 6.42
C TYR A 96 -6.29 -4.94 5.96
N CYS A 97 -5.38 -5.87 5.62
CA CYS A 97 -5.78 -7.21 5.20
C CYS A 97 -6.53 -7.96 6.31
N SER A 98 -6.04 -7.88 7.56
CA SER A 98 -6.71 -8.47 8.72
C SER A 98 -8.11 -7.91 8.92
N TYR A 99 -8.28 -6.60 8.79
CA TYR A 99 -9.58 -5.94 8.91
C TYR A 99 -10.56 -6.42 7.83
N ILE A 100 -10.14 -6.42 6.56
CA ILE A 100 -10.99 -6.89 5.45
C ILE A 100 -11.43 -8.34 5.71
N LYS A 101 -10.49 -9.22 6.05
CA LYS A 101 -10.80 -10.61 6.37
C LYS A 101 -11.81 -10.73 7.51
N SER A 102 -11.68 -9.90 8.55
CA SER A 102 -12.59 -9.95 9.72
C SER A 102 -14.01 -9.43 9.43
N VAL A 103 -14.16 -8.42 8.57
CA VAL A 103 -15.44 -7.74 8.35
C VAL A 103 -16.23 -8.32 7.17
N SER A 104 -15.55 -8.77 6.11
CA SER A 104 -16.23 -9.25 4.90
C SER A 104 -15.97 -10.73 4.58
N ASN A 105 -15.14 -11.42 5.37
CA ASN A 105 -14.65 -12.76 5.06
C ASN A 105 -14.11 -12.89 3.61
N ALA A 106 -13.61 -11.78 3.06
CA ALA A 106 -13.16 -11.66 1.68
C ALA A 106 -11.65 -11.40 1.61
N TYR A 107 -11.11 -11.54 0.40
CA TYR A 107 -9.74 -11.14 0.11
C TYR A 107 -9.67 -9.64 -0.20
N PRO A 108 -8.60 -8.96 0.25
CA PRO A 108 -8.31 -7.57 -0.13
C PRO A 108 -8.32 -7.35 -1.65
N LEU A 109 -8.96 -6.28 -2.11
CA LEU A 109 -8.94 -5.84 -3.51
C LEU A 109 -7.63 -5.16 -3.90
N LEU A 110 -6.87 -4.67 -2.92
CA LEU A 110 -5.57 -4.03 -3.10
C LEU A 110 -4.46 -5.01 -2.73
N ASP A 111 -3.49 -5.18 -3.63
CA ASP A 111 -2.26 -5.87 -3.30
C ASP A 111 -1.29 -4.94 -2.54
N PHE A 112 -0.18 -5.49 -2.07
CA PHE A 112 0.83 -4.70 -1.37
C PHE A 112 1.43 -3.59 -2.24
N SER A 113 1.55 -3.80 -3.55
CA SER A 113 2.11 -2.79 -4.46
C SER A 113 1.18 -1.58 -4.59
N ASP A 114 -0.13 -1.82 -4.62
CA ASP A 114 -1.16 -0.78 -4.58
C ASP A 114 -1.08 0.00 -3.27
N ALA A 115 -1.02 -0.71 -2.15
CA ALA A 115 -0.90 -0.15 -0.81
C ALA A 115 0.38 0.69 -0.65
N TRP A 116 1.53 0.18 -1.11
CA TRP A 116 2.79 0.92 -1.12
C TRP A 116 2.69 2.20 -1.97
N THR A 117 2.06 2.12 -3.14
CA THR A 117 1.90 3.28 -4.03
C THR A 117 1.03 4.36 -3.38
N ILE A 118 -0.09 3.97 -2.77
CA ILE A 118 -0.96 4.87 -1.99
C ILE A 118 -0.16 5.54 -0.87
N SER A 119 0.67 4.78 -0.15
CA SER A 119 1.51 5.33 0.93
C SER A 119 2.48 6.41 0.42
N LYS A 120 3.08 6.22 -0.78
CA LYS A 120 3.97 7.22 -1.37
C LYS A 120 3.22 8.45 -1.82
N TRP A 121 2.03 8.31 -2.39
CA TRP A 121 1.19 9.46 -2.76
C TRP A 121 0.67 10.25 -1.56
N LEU A 122 0.41 9.59 -0.44
CA LEU A 122 0.12 10.28 0.83
C LEU A 122 1.34 11.07 1.30
N ASP A 123 2.54 10.47 1.22
CA ASP A 123 3.79 11.11 1.64
C ASP A 123 4.12 12.36 0.81
N VAL A 124 3.88 12.34 -0.51
CA VAL A 124 4.14 13.48 -1.41
C VAL A 124 2.94 14.41 -1.62
N GLY A 125 1.83 14.17 -0.92
CA GLY A 125 0.64 15.04 -0.98
C GLY A 125 -0.24 14.91 -2.23
N VAL A 126 0.03 13.95 -3.12
CA VAL A 126 -0.85 13.61 -4.26
C VAL A 126 -2.21 13.08 -3.75
N LEU A 127 -2.20 12.37 -2.64
CA LEU A 127 -3.40 11.97 -1.92
C LEU A 127 -3.46 12.65 -0.56
N LYS A 128 -4.66 13.06 -0.16
CA LYS A 128 -4.92 13.57 1.19
C LYS A 128 -6.02 12.74 1.83
N LEU A 129 -5.83 12.42 3.11
CA LEU A 129 -6.88 11.83 3.94
C LEU A 129 -7.53 12.96 4.75
N VAL A 130 -8.79 13.26 4.43
CA VAL A 130 -9.58 14.34 5.05
C VAL A 130 -10.85 13.76 5.69
N ARG A 131 -11.61 14.60 6.40
CA ARG A 131 -12.91 14.18 6.97
C ARG A 131 -14.07 14.69 6.14
N CYS A 132 -15.13 13.89 6.01
CA CYS A 132 -16.40 14.32 5.45
C CYS A 132 -16.98 15.48 6.29
N SER A 133 -17.52 16.52 5.66
CA SER A 133 -18.17 17.62 6.38
C SER A 133 -19.45 17.18 7.10
N HIS A 134 -20.14 16.16 6.57
CA HIS A 134 -21.41 15.66 7.11
C HIS A 134 -21.20 14.56 8.16
N CYS A 135 -20.73 13.37 7.77
CA CYS A 135 -20.60 12.23 8.69
C CYS A 135 -19.26 12.14 9.43
N ARG A 136 -18.32 13.07 9.18
CA ARG A 136 -16.97 13.12 9.79
C ARG A 136 -16.05 11.92 9.50
N SER A 137 -16.52 10.90 8.78
CA SER A 137 -15.73 9.75 8.34
C SER A 137 -14.54 10.17 7.48
N ALA A 138 -13.46 9.38 7.54
CA ALA A 138 -12.29 9.58 6.71
C ALA A 138 -12.63 9.36 5.22
N LYS A 139 -12.09 10.22 4.36
CA LYS A 139 -12.14 10.06 2.90
C LYS A 139 -10.81 10.40 2.27
N LEU A 140 -10.46 9.64 1.25
CA LEU A 140 -9.28 9.87 0.44
C LEU A 140 -9.65 10.81 -0.71
N ILE A 141 -8.86 11.84 -0.96
CA ILE A 141 -9.06 12.77 -2.08
C ILE A 141 -7.76 12.92 -2.87
N ASN A 142 -7.88 13.17 -4.17
CA ASN A 142 -6.75 13.47 -5.07
C ASN A 142 -6.82 14.90 -5.66
N ASN A 143 -7.87 15.66 -5.35
CA ASN A 143 -8.06 17.05 -5.77
C ASN A 143 -8.81 17.82 -4.67
N GLU A 144 -8.49 19.10 -4.49
CA GLU A 144 -9.10 19.96 -3.50
C GLU A 144 -10.57 20.33 -3.82
N LEU A 145 -11.04 20.13 -5.04
CA LEU A 145 -12.44 20.36 -5.37
C LEU A 145 -13.38 19.25 -4.84
N GLU A 146 -12.83 18.14 -4.32
CA GLU A 146 -13.59 17.00 -3.79
C GLU A 146 -13.89 17.12 -2.28
N HIS A 147 -13.65 18.28 -1.66
CA HIS A 147 -13.53 18.43 -0.20
C HIS A 147 -14.81 18.33 0.62
N ASN A 148 -16.01 18.56 0.07
CA ASN A 148 -17.18 18.74 0.95
C ASN A 148 -17.73 17.41 1.50
N VAL A 149 -18.31 16.57 0.67
CA VAL A 149 -19.07 15.39 1.14
C VAL A 149 -18.42 14.08 0.66
N CYS A 150 -18.46 13.01 1.46
CA CYS A 150 -17.97 11.69 1.03
C CYS A 150 -18.94 11.03 0.05
N CYS A 151 -18.48 10.01 -0.67
CA CYS A 151 -19.30 9.31 -1.67
C CYS A 151 -20.57 8.67 -1.09
N VAL A 152 -20.56 8.23 0.17
CA VAL A 152 -21.76 7.70 0.85
C VAL A 152 -22.79 8.80 1.11
N CYS A 153 -22.38 9.94 1.66
CA CYS A 153 -23.30 11.04 1.97
C CYS A 153 -23.73 11.87 0.75
N LYS A 154 -23.15 11.62 -0.42
CA LYS A 154 -23.63 12.17 -1.71
C LYS A 154 -24.73 11.31 -2.35
N SER A 155 -24.92 10.09 -1.85
CA SER A 155 -25.89 9.12 -2.37
C SER A 155 -27.24 9.30 -1.67
#